data_AF-A0A353VPA6-F1
#
_entry.id   AF-A0A353VPA6-F1
#
_cell.length_a   1.000
_cell.length_b   1.000
_cell.length_c   1.000
_cell.angle_alpha   90.00
_cell.angle_beta   90.00
_cell.angle_gamma   90.00
#
_symmetry.space_group_name_H-M   'P 1'
#
loop_
_entity.id
_entity.type
_entity.pdbx_description
1 polymer ?
#
loop_
_entity_poly.entity_id
_entity_poly.type
_entity_poly.pdbx_seq_one_letter_code
_entity_poly.pdbx_strand_id
1 'polypeptide(L)'
;MAETDPVYPLDPEKVYYSMDELTLDTDEGPKTLRVGSWLNYDPVRIHRMIVREKTMQVDVFEVYNPLMSKLRRADQQYYKQFMGLGLTIDFPGYTSEILARIPFENDPVGFYKWWRKGKHEDKVYLSKANQFKLFQKVALMEPKIMLKKDLDFLKSF
;
A
#
# COMPACT_ATOMS: atom_id res chain seq x y z
N MET A 1 -6.55 17.72 -43.52
CA MET A 1 -5.42 17.31 -42.66
C MET A 1 -6.05 16.89 -41.34
N ALA A 2 -6.00 15.61 -40.98
CA ALA A 2 -6.44 15.21 -39.66
C ALA A 2 -5.39 15.75 -38.67
N GLU A 3 -5.79 16.69 -37.83
CA GLU A 3 -4.99 17.09 -36.68
C GLU A 3 -4.81 15.84 -35.84
N THR A 4 -3.60 15.28 -35.84
CA THR A 4 -3.24 14.24 -34.90
C THR A 4 -3.18 14.91 -33.54
N ASP A 5 -4.11 14.59 -32.65
CA ASP A 5 -4.12 15.10 -31.28
C ASP A 5 -2.71 14.95 -30.66
N PRO A 6 -2.21 15.96 -29.94
CA PRO A 6 -0.90 15.87 -29.30
C PRO A 6 -0.87 14.69 -28.34
N VAL A 7 0.10 13.80 -28.55
CA VAL A 7 0.36 12.64 -27.67
C VAL A 7 1.36 13.07 -26.62
N TYR A 8 1.04 12.82 -25.35
CA TYR A 8 1.89 13.13 -24.20
C TYR A 8 2.36 11.83 -23.55
N PRO A 9 3.36 11.14 -24.13
CA PRO A 9 3.83 9.88 -23.58
C PRO A 9 4.44 10.08 -22.18
N LEU A 10 4.57 8.97 -21.46
CA LEU A 10 5.27 8.96 -20.18
C LEU A 10 6.76 9.27 -20.39
N ASP A 11 7.25 10.26 -19.65
CA ASP A 11 8.66 10.63 -19.56
C ASP A 11 9.16 10.27 -18.14
N PRO A 12 9.99 9.22 -17.99
CA PRO A 12 10.51 8.80 -16.69
C PRO A 12 11.40 9.83 -15.99
N GLU A 13 11.98 10.78 -16.72
CA GLU A 13 12.87 11.81 -16.16
C GLU A 13 12.11 13.06 -15.69
N LYS A 14 10.85 13.22 -16.13
CA LYS A 14 9.98 14.33 -15.73
C LYS A 14 9.31 14.07 -14.38
N VAL A 15 9.30 15.10 -13.54
CA VAL A 15 8.41 15.19 -12.37
C VAL A 15 7.06 15.74 -12.82
N TYR A 16 6.02 14.91 -12.73
CA TYR A 16 4.66 15.27 -13.12
C TYR A 16 3.89 15.98 -11.99
N TYR A 17 3.21 17.07 -12.36
CA TYR A 17 2.33 17.87 -11.50
C TYR A 17 0.86 17.64 -11.86
N SER A 18 -0.07 18.16 -11.05
CA SER A 18 -1.50 17.93 -11.25
C SER A 18 -2.01 18.34 -12.64
N MET A 19 -1.44 19.40 -13.20
CA MET A 19 -1.89 20.00 -14.46
C MET A 19 -1.22 19.40 -15.69
N ASP A 20 -0.17 18.60 -15.53
CA ASP A 20 0.51 17.96 -16.65
C ASP A 20 -0.41 16.98 -17.36
N GLU A 21 -0.30 16.92 -18.69
CA GLU A 21 -1.01 15.95 -19.52
C GLU A 21 -0.20 14.66 -19.64
N LEU A 22 -0.91 13.54 -19.60
CA LEU A 22 -0.35 12.21 -19.74
C LEU A 22 -1.29 11.34 -20.57
N THR A 23 -0.75 10.72 -21.61
CA THR A 23 -1.44 9.75 -22.46
C THR A 23 -1.15 8.35 -21.97
N LEU A 24 -2.19 7.58 -21.64
CA LEU A 24 -2.09 6.17 -21.26
C LEU A 24 -3.07 5.32 -22.07
N ASP A 25 -2.67 4.09 -22.40
CA ASP A 25 -3.55 3.12 -23.08
C ASP A 25 -4.64 2.62 -22.15
N THR A 26 -5.91 2.78 -22.54
CA THR A 26 -7.08 2.24 -21.82
C THR A 26 -7.78 1.17 -22.65
N ASP A 27 -8.77 0.49 -22.07
CA ASP A 27 -9.57 -0.52 -22.79
C ASP A 27 -10.33 0.07 -23.99
N GLU A 28 -10.58 1.38 -23.98
CA GLU A 28 -11.21 2.15 -25.06
C GLU A 28 -10.19 2.76 -26.04
N GLY A 29 -8.90 2.48 -25.85
CA GLY A 29 -7.79 3.06 -26.62
C GLY A 29 -6.96 4.10 -25.85
N PRO A 30 -5.97 4.73 -26.51
CA PRO A 30 -5.12 5.75 -25.90
C PRO A 30 -5.95 6.96 -25.46
N LYS A 31 -5.79 7.38 -24.21
CA LYS A 31 -6.49 8.53 -23.65
C LYS A 31 -5.50 9.51 -23.06
N THR A 32 -5.65 10.79 -23.38
CA THR A 32 -4.88 11.88 -22.77
C THR A 32 -5.72 12.53 -21.67
N LEU A 33 -5.20 12.59 -20.46
CA LEU A 33 -5.81 13.32 -19.34
C LEU A 33 -4.75 14.06 -18.55
N ARG A 34 -5.17 15.09 -17.81
CA ARG A 34 -4.33 15.66 -16.76
C ARG A 34 -4.02 14.61 -15.70
N VAL A 35 -2.82 14.63 -15.14
CA VAL A 35 -2.40 13.70 -14.07
C VAL A 35 -3.36 13.76 -12.89
N GLY A 36 -3.83 14.95 -12.48
CA GLY A 36 -4.86 15.07 -11.45
C GLY A 36 -6.18 14.36 -11.79
N SER A 37 -6.56 14.33 -13.08
CA SER A 37 -7.74 13.61 -13.57
C SER A 37 -7.52 12.09 -13.56
N TRP A 38 -6.30 11.63 -13.87
CA TRP A 38 -5.93 10.21 -13.78
C TRP A 38 -6.09 9.65 -12.36
N LEU A 39 -5.87 10.45 -11.31
CA LEU A 39 -6.09 10.02 -9.93
C LEU A 39 -7.56 9.68 -9.63
N ASN A 40 -8.50 10.17 -10.44
CA ASN A 40 -9.93 9.84 -10.32
C ASN A 40 -10.35 8.72 -11.26
N TYR A 41 -9.69 8.62 -12.42
CA TYR A 41 -10.01 7.63 -13.44
C TYR A 41 -9.42 6.25 -13.12
N ASP A 42 -8.14 6.17 -12.79
CA ASP A 42 -7.47 4.91 -12.42
C ASP A 42 -6.32 5.16 -11.41
N PRO A 43 -6.65 5.40 -10.13
CA PRO A 43 -5.64 5.64 -9.10
C PRO A 43 -4.73 4.41 -8.86
N VAL A 44 -5.22 3.19 -9.08
CA VAL A 44 -4.42 1.98 -8.84
C VAL A 44 -3.27 1.89 -9.85
N ARG A 45 -3.55 2.16 -11.13
CA ARG A 45 -2.50 2.18 -12.16
C ARG A 45 -1.47 3.26 -11.89
N ILE A 46 -1.89 4.50 -11.62
CA ILE A 46 -0.95 5.59 -11.31
C ILE A 46 -0.07 5.22 -10.12
N HIS A 47 -0.66 4.65 -9.07
CA HIS A 47 0.12 4.19 -7.92
C HIS A 47 1.13 3.09 -8.28
N ARG A 48 0.76 2.12 -9.14
CA ARG A 48 1.69 1.07 -9.60
C ARG A 48 2.86 1.66 -10.39
N MET A 49 2.60 2.60 -11.30
CA MET A 49 3.61 3.29 -12.09
C MET A 49 4.64 4.01 -11.19
N ILE A 50 4.16 4.68 -10.14
CA ILE A 50 5.02 5.40 -9.18
C ILE A 50 5.82 4.44 -8.29
N VAL A 51 5.14 3.48 -7.63
CA VAL A 51 5.74 2.72 -6.52
C VAL A 51 6.36 1.40 -6.96
N ARG A 52 5.69 0.65 -7.85
CA ARG A 52 6.10 -0.70 -8.23
C ARG A 52 7.02 -0.68 -9.44
N GLU A 53 6.58 0.00 -10.49
CA GLU A 53 7.28 0.04 -11.78
C GLU A 53 8.37 1.12 -11.77
N LYS A 54 8.20 2.17 -10.95
CA LYS A 54 9.11 3.32 -10.85
C LYS A 54 9.34 4.00 -12.21
N THR A 55 8.31 4.01 -13.03
CA THR A 55 8.30 4.59 -14.38
C THR A 55 7.81 6.03 -14.40
N MET A 56 7.18 6.50 -13.31
CA MET A 56 6.62 7.83 -13.19
C MET A 56 7.10 8.52 -11.91
N GLN A 57 7.67 9.72 -12.06
CA GLN A 57 7.99 10.60 -10.95
C GLN A 57 6.92 11.68 -10.83
N VAL A 58 6.47 11.98 -9.62
CA VAL A 58 5.37 12.93 -9.41
C VAL A 58 5.67 13.87 -8.26
N ASP A 59 5.06 15.05 -8.30
CA ASP A 59 5.07 15.95 -7.16
C ASP A 59 4.34 15.32 -5.96
N VAL A 60 4.94 15.45 -4.78
CA VAL A 60 4.45 14.82 -3.56
C VAL A 60 3.15 15.48 -3.09
N PHE A 61 3.05 16.80 -3.18
CA PHE A 61 1.94 17.57 -2.63
C PHE A 61 0.74 17.60 -3.56
N GLU A 62 0.96 17.79 -4.85
CA GLU A 62 -0.09 17.94 -5.85
C GLU A 62 -0.63 16.59 -6.35
N VAL A 63 0.19 15.54 -6.34
CA VAL A 63 -0.18 14.26 -6.97
C VAL A 63 -0.14 13.11 -5.97
N TYR A 64 0.99 12.85 -5.31
CA TYR A 64 1.15 11.67 -4.47
C TYR A 64 0.22 11.67 -3.24
N ASN A 65 0.15 12.79 -2.52
CA ASN A 65 -0.70 12.91 -1.33
C ASN A 65 -2.20 12.80 -1.67
N PRO A 66 -2.72 13.51 -2.70
CA PRO A 66 -4.10 13.31 -3.17
C PRO A 66 -4.37 11.89 -3.64
N LEU A 67 -3.41 11.25 -4.30
CA LEU A 67 -3.52 9.86 -4.76
C LEU A 67 -3.82 8.90 -3.61
N MET A 68 -3.16 9.05 -2.44
CA MET A 68 -3.43 8.20 -1.27
C MET A 68 -4.91 8.21 -0.86
N SER A 69 -5.52 9.40 -0.87
CA SER A 69 -6.93 9.57 -0.52
C SER A 69 -7.88 8.98 -1.56
N LYS A 70 -7.53 9.07 -2.85
CA LYS A 70 -8.30 8.50 -3.96
C LYS A 70 -8.17 6.98 -4.01
N LEU A 71 -6.96 6.47 -3.82
CA LEU A 71 -6.64 5.05 -3.79
C LEU A 71 -7.44 4.31 -2.72
N ARG A 72 -7.53 4.88 -1.50
CA ARG A 72 -8.33 4.32 -0.41
C ARG A 72 -9.81 4.15 -0.77
N ARG A 73 -10.36 5.05 -1.62
CA ARG A 73 -11.78 5.02 -2.04
C ARG A 73 -12.01 4.10 -3.22
N ALA A 74 -11.06 4.03 -4.16
CA ALA A 74 -11.19 3.22 -5.37
C ALA A 74 -10.98 1.72 -5.08
N ASP A 75 -9.97 1.37 -4.29
CA ASP A 75 -9.69 -0.02 -3.91
C ASP A 75 -9.13 -0.08 -2.49
N GLN A 76 -10.03 -0.33 -1.53
CA GLN A 76 -9.69 -0.43 -0.12
C GLN A 76 -8.76 -1.62 0.16
N GLN A 77 -8.88 -2.73 -0.60
CA GLN A 77 -8.06 -3.91 -0.39
C GLN A 77 -6.62 -3.65 -0.86
N TYR A 78 -6.45 -3.08 -2.05
CA TYR A 78 -5.16 -2.67 -2.56
C TYR A 78 -4.49 -1.65 -1.63
N TYR A 79 -5.23 -0.64 -1.18
CA TYR A 79 -4.72 0.36 -0.24
C TYR A 79 -4.23 -0.28 1.06
N LYS A 80 -5.01 -1.20 1.65
CA LYS A 80 -4.60 -1.94 2.85
C LYS A 80 -3.35 -2.77 2.63
N GLN A 81 -3.24 -3.46 1.50
CA GLN A 81 -2.06 -4.26 1.16
C GLN A 81 -0.81 -3.40 0.97
N PHE A 82 -0.96 -2.24 0.34
CA PHE A 82 0.12 -1.28 0.15
C PHE A 82 0.58 -0.68 1.49
N MET A 83 -0.36 -0.14 2.28
CA MET A 83 -0.04 0.51 3.54
C MET A 83 0.52 -0.49 4.57
N GLY A 84 -0.06 -1.69 4.65
CA GLY A 84 0.35 -2.73 5.60
C GLY A 84 0.51 -2.19 7.03
N LEU A 85 1.74 -2.22 7.55
CA LEU A 85 2.09 -1.71 8.89
C LEU A 85 1.98 -0.17 9.03
N GLY A 86 1.83 0.56 7.93
CA GLY A 86 1.59 2.00 7.92
C GLY A 86 0.14 2.39 8.22
N LEU A 87 -0.78 1.43 8.41
CA LEU A 87 -2.15 1.72 8.84
C LEU A 87 -2.19 2.09 10.32
N THR A 88 -3.09 3.01 10.67
CA THR A 88 -3.43 3.28 12.07
C THR A 88 -4.39 2.22 12.59
N ILE A 89 -4.19 1.79 13.83
CA ILE A 89 -4.99 0.78 14.50
C ILE A 89 -5.32 1.20 15.93
N ASP A 90 -6.47 0.76 16.39
CA ASP A 90 -6.82 0.75 17.80
C ASP A 90 -6.16 -0.48 18.45
N PHE A 91 -5.05 -0.25 19.14
CA PHE A 91 -4.25 -1.28 19.80
C PHE A 91 -4.36 -1.14 21.32
N PRO A 92 -4.66 -2.23 22.07
CA PRO A 92 -4.84 -2.18 23.51
C PRO A 92 -3.65 -1.56 24.26
N GLY A 93 -3.95 -0.71 25.25
CA GLY A 93 -2.94 -0.03 26.06
C GLY A 93 -2.52 1.35 25.52
N TYR A 94 -3.08 1.78 24.38
CA TYR A 94 -2.87 3.12 23.84
C TYR A 94 -4.16 3.95 23.94
N THR A 95 -4.00 5.25 24.19
CA THR A 95 -5.13 6.19 24.36
C THR A 95 -5.73 6.68 23.04
N SER A 96 -5.05 6.44 21.93
CA SER A 96 -5.45 6.86 20.58
C SER A 96 -5.01 5.82 19.55
N GLU A 97 -5.53 5.93 18.33
CA GLU A 97 -5.03 5.12 17.22
C GLU A 97 -3.53 5.36 17.00
N ILE A 98 -2.79 4.28 16.75
CA ILE A 98 -1.35 4.30 16.51
C ILE A 98 -1.00 3.58 15.22
N LEU A 99 0.15 3.88 14.62
CA LEU A 99 0.65 3.10 13.49
C LEU A 99 0.89 1.65 13.90
N ALA A 100 0.39 0.70 13.12
CA ALA A 100 0.55 -0.75 13.38
C ALA A 100 2.03 -1.17 13.44
N ARG A 101 2.92 -0.42 12.77
CA ARG A 101 4.38 -0.58 12.88
C ARG A 101 4.88 -0.48 14.32
N ILE A 102 4.30 0.40 15.14
CA ILE A 102 4.75 0.66 16.52
C ILE A 102 4.63 -0.62 17.38
N PRO A 103 3.44 -1.23 17.57
CA PRO A 103 3.32 -2.45 18.35
C PRO A 103 3.99 -3.64 17.65
N PHE A 104 4.01 -3.68 16.31
CA PHE A 104 4.76 -4.73 15.59
C PHE A 104 6.26 -4.75 15.94
N GLU A 105 6.87 -3.58 16.13
CA GLU A 105 8.30 -3.47 16.47
C GLU A 105 8.57 -3.61 17.97
N ASN A 106 7.76 -2.94 18.80
CA ASN A 106 8.00 -2.76 20.25
C ASN A 106 7.37 -3.86 21.11
N ASP A 107 6.21 -4.40 20.70
CA ASP A 107 5.51 -5.48 21.40
C ASP A 107 5.04 -6.56 20.41
N PRO A 108 5.98 -7.32 19.80
CA PRO A 108 5.65 -8.33 18.79
C PRO A 108 4.73 -9.44 19.34
N VAL A 109 4.83 -9.75 20.64
CA VAL A 109 4.00 -10.77 21.29
C VAL A 109 2.57 -10.27 21.45
N GLY A 110 2.36 -9.07 21.99
CA GLY A 110 1.04 -8.46 22.09
C GLY A 110 0.44 -8.19 20.72
N PHE A 111 1.24 -7.71 19.77
CA PHE A 111 0.82 -7.52 18.38
C PHE A 111 0.36 -8.83 17.74
N TYR A 112 1.09 -9.93 17.92
CA TYR A 112 0.66 -11.24 17.44
C TYR A 112 -0.66 -11.71 18.09
N LYS A 113 -0.82 -11.54 19.40
CA LYS A 113 -2.07 -11.88 20.10
C LYS A 113 -3.24 -11.08 19.52
N TRP A 114 -3.08 -9.76 19.37
CA TRP A 114 -4.10 -8.89 18.79
C TRP A 114 -4.39 -9.23 17.32
N TRP A 115 -3.37 -9.28 16.48
CA TRP A 115 -3.51 -9.44 15.03
C TRP A 115 -4.03 -10.84 14.66
N ARG A 116 -3.39 -11.87 15.20
CA ARG A 116 -3.62 -13.27 14.78
C ARG A 116 -4.67 -13.98 15.62
N LYS A 117 -4.66 -13.82 16.95
CA LYS A 117 -5.65 -14.46 17.82
C LYS A 117 -6.93 -13.63 17.96
N GLY A 118 -6.79 -12.30 17.98
CA GLY A 118 -7.91 -11.36 17.98
C GLY A 118 -8.64 -11.26 16.63
N LYS A 119 -8.18 -11.98 15.60
CA LYS A 119 -8.74 -12.00 14.25
C LYS A 119 -8.83 -10.60 13.63
N HIS A 120 -7.71 -9.88 13.63
CA HIS A 120 -7.59 -8.53 13.09
C HIS A 120 -6.73 -8.50 11.82
N GLU A 121 -6.62 -9.63 11.10
CA GLU A 121 -5.89 -9.71 9.84
C GLU A 121 -6.50 -8.86 8.71
N ASP A 122 -7.79 -8.54 8.81
CA ASP A 122 -8.50 -7.64 7.90
C ASP A 122 -8.21 -6.14 8.17
N LYS A 123 -7.76 -5.82 9.40
CA LYS A 123 -7.40 -4.46 9.81
C LYS A 123 -6.00 -4.08 9.34
N VAL A 124 -5.05 -5.03 9.37
CA VAL A 124 -3.66 -4.80 8.97
C VAL A 124 -3.18 -5.93 8.09
N TYR A 125 -2.80 -5.60 6.86
CA TYR A 125 -2.15 -6.57 5.99
C TYR A 125 -0.67 -6.73 6.37
N LEU A 126 -0.24 -7.98 6.55
CA LEU A 126 1.18 -8.33 6.67
C LEU A 126 1.61 -9.11 5.42
N SER A 127 2.64 -8.63 4.74
CA SER A 127 3.33 -9.40 3.70
C SER A 127 3.94 -10.67 4.29
N LYS A 128 4.25 -11.67 3.45
CA LYS A 128 4.91 -12.92 3.92
C LYS A 128 6.19 -12.65 4.70
N ALA A 129 6.99 -11.66 4.27
CA ALA A 129 8.21 -11.25 4.97
C ALA A 129 7.91 -10.69 6.37
N ASN A 130 6.89 -9.84 6.51
CA ASN A 130 6.50 -9.29 7.81
C ASN A 130 5.86 -10.35 8.72
N GLN A 131 5.11 -11.30 8.16
CA GLN A 131 4.59 -12.46 8.90
C GLN A 131 5.73 -13.31 9.43
N PHE A 132 6.71 -13.64 8.59
CA PHE A 132 7.90 -14.38 8.99
C PHE A 132 8.65 -13.67 10.13
N LYS A 133 8.92 -12.37 9.97
CA LYS A 133 9.59 -11.55 11.00
C LYS A 133 8.83 -11.54 12.32
N LEU A 134 7.50 -11.38 12.29
CA LEU A 134 6.66 -11.41 13.48
C LEU A 134 6.70 -12.78 14.14
N PHE A 135 6.44 -13.84 13.38
CA PHE A 135 6.36 -15.19 13.89
C PHE A 135 7.70 -15.66 14.46
N GLN A 136 8.81 -15.31 13.81
CA GLN A 136 10.15 -15.62 14.31
C GLN A 136 10.42 -14.95 15.65
N LYS A 137 10.11 -13.65 15.79
CA LYS A 137 10.23 -12.94 17.07
C LYS A 137 9.37 -13.59 18.17
N VAL A 138 8.12 -13.89 17.86
CA VAL A 138 7.20 -14.51 18.83
C VAL A 138 7.65 -15.91 19.21
N ALA A 139 8.15 -16.71 18.26
CA ALA A 139 8.68 -18.05 18.54
C ALA A 139 9.86 -18.01 19.50
N LEU A 140 10.72 -16.98 19.40
CA LEU A 140 11.86 -16.79 20.28
C LEU A 140 11.46 -16.30 21.67
N MET A 141 10.44 -15.43 21.76
CA MET A 141 10.03 -14.80 23.03
C MET A 141 9.01 -15.65 23.80
N GLU A 142 7.92 -16.06 23.15
CA GLU A 142 6.83 -16.85 23.72
C GLU A 142 6.32 -17.91 22.73
N PRO A 143 7.03 -19.03 22.51
CA PRO A 143 6.60 -20.03 21.53
C PRO A 143 5.25 -20.68 21.88
N LYS A 144 4.92 -20.76 23.18
CA LYS A 144 3.70 -21.40 23.70
C LYS A 144 2.42 -20.72 23.23
N ILE A 145 2.47 -19.43 22.86
CA ILE A 145 1.29 -18.71 22.38
C ILE A 145 1.05 -18.91 20.88
N MET A 146 2.00 -19.47 20.13
CA MET A 146 1.87 -19.58 18.69
C MET A 146 0.85 -20.65 18.28
N LEU A 147 0.12 -20.37 17.20
CA LEU A 147 -0.73 -21.37 16.56
C LEU A 147 0.15 -22.35 15.77
N LYS A 148 -0.24 -23.63 15.75
CA LYS A 148 0.49 -24.68 15.02
C LYS A 148 0.76 -24.30 13.56
N LYS A 149 -0.25 -23.76 12.86
CA LYS A 149 -0.11 -23.27 11.47
C LYS A 149 0.95 -22.18 11.27
N ASP A 150 1.16 -21.33 12.27
CA ASP A 150 2.12 -20.23 12.18
C ASP A 150 3.55 -20.73 12.51
N LEU A 151 3.67 -21.77 13.34
CA LEU A 151 4.92 -22.51 13.53
C LEU A 151 5.31 -23.30 12.27
N ASP A 152 4.34 -23.95 11.62
CA ASP A 152 4.57 -24.67 10.37
C ASP A 152 4.93 -23.71 9.23
N PHE A 153 4.35 -22.49 9.22
CA PHE A 153 4.77 -21.42 8.31
C PHE A 153 6.26 -21.09 8.45
N LEU A 154 6.79 -21.00 9.68
CA LEU A 154 8.22 -20.73 9.90
C LEU A 154 9.13 -21.83 9.36
N LYS A 155 8.68 -23.09 9.39
CA LYS A 155 9.44 -24.23 8.86
C LYS A 155 9.43 -24.32 7.32
N SER A 156 8.59 -23.51 6.67
CA SER A 156 8.41 -23.53 5.21
C SER A 156 9.34 -22.56 4.48
N PHE A 157 10.26 -21.89 5.20
CA PHE A 157 11.29 -21.00 4.70
C PHE A 157 12.66 -21.51 5.18
#